data_AF-A0A382VBS0-F1
#
_entry.id   AF-A0A382VBS0-F1
#
_cell.length_a   1.000
_cell.length_b   1.000
_cell.length_c   1.000
_cell.angle_alpha   90.00
_cell.angle_beta   90.00
_cell.angle_gamma   90.00
#
_symmetry.space_group_name_H-M   'P 1'
#
loop_
_entity.id
_entity.type
_entity.pdbx_description
1 polymer ?
#
loop_
_entity_poly.entity_id
_entity_poly.type
_entity_poly.pdbx_seq_one_letter_code
_entity_poly.pdbx_strand_id
1 'polypeptide(L)'
;MLAERRLDALLLCTEPEVRYFTGFDTPFWQSPTRPWFVVVPLEGPPIAVIPGIGAPAMGETWIRDIRTWPAPRPDNDGVSLLASTLHEVA
;
A
#
# COMPACT_ATOMS: atom_id res chain seq x y z
N MET A 1 -8.35 -4.42 -18.68
CA MET A 1 -7.07 -3.73 -18.39
C MET A 1 -6.03 -4.64 -17.75
N LEU A 2 -6.18 -5.10 -16.49
CA LEU A 2 -5.21 -6.02 -15.84
C LEU A 2 -5.23 -7.43 -16.47
N ALA A 3 -6.39 -8.10 -16.46
CA ALA A 3 -6.57 -9.44 -17.04
C ALA A 3 -6.13 -9.52 -18.51
N GLU A 4 -6.52 -8.54 -19.33
CA GLU A 4 -6.14 -8.45 -20.75
C GLU A 4 -4.63 -8.35 -20.94
N ARG A 5 -3.90 -7.78 -19.97
CA ARG A 5 -2.44 -7.65 -19.98
C ARG A 5 -1.74 -8.78 -19.24
N ARG A 6 -2.48 -9.76 -18.70
CA ARG A 6 -1.97 -10.89 -17.92
C ARG A 6 -1.12 -10.43 -16.73
N LEU A 7 -1.68 -9.48 -15.97
CA LEU A 7 -1.08 -8.95 -14.74
C LEU A 7 -1.98 -9.29 -13.55
N ASP A 8 -1.38 -9.83 -12.48
CA ASP A 8 -2.11 -10.31 -11.31
C ASP A 8 -2.36 -9.21 -10.26
N ALA A 9 -1.59 -8.11 -10.30
CA ALA A 9 -1.78 -6.96 -9.42
C ALA A 9 -1.18 -5.66 -9.97
N LEU A 10 -1.61 -4.52 -9.42
CA LEU A 10 -0.90 -3.24 -9.48
C LEU A 10 -0.20 -2.97 -8.16
N LEU A 11 1.02 -2.47 -8.23
CA LEU A 11 1.75 -1.89 -7.11
C LEU A 11 1.77 -0.37 -7.27
N LEU A 12 1.12 0.34 -6.34
CA LEU A 12 1.03 1.79 -6.32
C LEU A 12 2.03 2.35 -5.31
N CYS A 13 2.82 3.34 -5.72
CA CYS A 13 3.96 3.85 -4.94
C CYS A 13 3.97 5.38 -4.81
N THR A 14 3.05 6.08 -5.47
CA THR A 14 3.01 7.54 -5.50
C THR A 14 1.77 8.10 -4.80
N GLU A 15 1.89 9.33 -4.29
CA GLU A 15 0.77 10.04 -3.65
C GLU A 15 -0.50 10.07 -4.53
N PRO A 16 -0.46 10.45 -5.82
CA PRO A 16 -1.68 10.54 -6.62
C PRO A 16 -2.35 9.18 -6.81
N GLU A 17 -1.57 8.12 -7.01
CA GLU A 17 -2.09 6.76 -7.16
C GLU A 17 -2.76 6.29 -5.87
N VAL A 18 -2.06 6.40 -4.74
CA VAL A 18 -2.59 5.97 -3.44
C VAL A 18 -3.84 6.78 -3.09
N ARG A 19 -3.82 8.11 -3.27
CA ARG A 19 -4.99 8.97 -3.01
C ARG A 19 -6.18 8.56 -3.87
N TYR A 20 -5.98 8.32 -5.17
CA TYR A 20 -7.07 7.97 -6.08
C TYR A 20 -7.74 6.64 -5.71
N PHE A 21 -6.95 5.60 -5.43
CA PHE A 21 -7.48 4.27 -5.17
C PHE A 21 -8.01 4.08 -3.74
N THR A 22 -7.48 4.83 -2.76
CA THR A 22 -7.84 4.62 -1.35
C THR A 22 -8.64 5.77 -0.74
N GLY A 23 -8.56 6.98 -1.29
CA GLY A 23 -9.03 8.19 -0.63
C GLY A 23 -8.09 8.70 0.46
N PHE A 24 -6.94 8.05 0.67
CA PHE A 24 -5.96 8.44 1.68
C PHE A 24 -5.28 9.75 1.31
N ASP A 25 -5.46 10.76 2.17
CA ASP A 25 -4.87 12.09 2.02
C ASP A 25 -4.06 12.44 3.26
N THR A 26 -2.76 12.69 3.09
CA THR A 26 -1.85 12.94 4.22
C THR A 26 -0.67 13.83 3.84
N PRO A 27 -0.20 14.72 4.74
CA PRO A 27 1.04 15.45 4.53
C PRO A 27 2.30 14.57 4.65
N PHE A 28 2.19 13.31 5.10
CA PHE A 28 3.35 12.42 5.27
C PHE A 28 4.11 12.12 3.98
N TRP A 29 3.51 12.33 2.81
CA TRP A 29 4.20 12.25 1.51
C TRP A 29 5.37 13.22 1.37
N GLN A 30 5.40 14.29 2.16
CA GLN A 30 6.51 15.24 2.24
C GLN A 30 7.71 14.70 3.06
N SER A 31 7.54 13.55 3.71
CA SER A 31 8.61 12.86 4.46
C SER A 31 9.23 11.76 3.60
N PRO A 32 10.50 11.88 3.16
CA PRO A 32 11.14 10.88 2.31
C PRO A 32 11.57 9.62 3.09
N THR A 33 11.34 9.57 4.40
CA THR A 33 11.97 8.60 5.31
C THR A 33 11.19 7.28 5.44
N ARG A 34 10.05 7.11 4.73
CA ARG A 34 9.20 5.92 4.84
C ARG A 34 8.52 5.64 3.50
N PRO A 35 8.62 4.41 2.97
CA PRO A 35 7.85 4.05 1.79
C PRO A 35 6.38 3.79 2.13
N TRP A 36 5.51 3.98 1.16
CA TRP A 36 4.07 3.73 1.25
C TRP A 36 3.62 2.96 0.02
N PHE A 37 2.92 1.85 0.23
CA PHE A 37 2.48 0.98 -0.86
C PHE A 37 0.99 0.67 -0.76
N VAL A 38 0.35 0.55 -1.92
CA VAL A 38 -0.97 -0.07 -2.05
C VAL A 38 -0.90 -1.12 -3.14
N VAL A 39 -1.36 -2.33 -2.81
CA VAL A 39 -1.50 -3.44 -3.77
C VAL A 39 -2.96 -3.51 -4.20
N VAL A 40 -3.21 -3.41 -5.50
CA VAL A 40 -4.55 -3.64 -6.07
C VAL A 40 -4.51 -4.99 -6.78
N PRO A 41 -5.09 -6.05 -6.20
CA PRO A 41 -5.12 -7.37 -6.82
C PRO A 41 -6.02 -7.39 -8.06
N LEU A 42 -5.88 -8.42 -8.90
CA LEU A 42 -6.75 -8.65 -10.04
C LEU A 42 -8.23 -8.75 -9.63
N GLU A 43 -8.48 -9.40 -8.49
CA GLU A 43 -9.81 -9.56 -7.89
C GLU A 43 -9.78 -9.16 -6.42
N GLY A 44 -10.80 -8.41 -5.97
CA GLY A 44 -10.93 -7.98 -4.59
C GLY A 44 -10.51 -6.53 -4.32
N PRO A 45 -10.61 -6.08 -3.05
CA PRO A 45 -10.29 -4.72 -2.66
C PRO A 45 -8.77 -4.46 -2.58
N PRO A 46 -8.33 -3.19 -2.63
CA PRO A 46 -6.93 -2.84 -2.40
C PRO A 46 -6.46 -3.16 -0.98
N ILE A 47 -5.18 -3.48 -0.86
CA ILE A 47 -4.48 -3.77 0.39
C ILE A 47 -3.45 -2.67 0.62
N ALA A 48 -3.57 -1.96 1.75
CA ALA A 48 -2.59 -0.96 2.15
C ALA A 48 -1.42 -1.64 2.86
N VAL A 49 -0.20 -1.46 2.36
CA VAL A 49 1.03 -1.87 3.03
C VAL A 49 1.79 -0.60 3.38
N ILE A 50 1.58 -0.11 4.61
CA ILE A 50 1.99 1.25 5.02
C ILE A 50 2.67 1.29 6.40
N PRO A 51 3.42 2.36 6.72
CA PRO A 51 3.94 2.59 8.07
C PRO A 51 2.82 2.62 9.11
N GLY A 52 3.06 2.07 10.30
CA GLY A 52 2.05 2.01 11.37
C GLY A 52 1.45 3.36 11.78
N ILE A 53 2.19 4.46 11.62
CA ILE A 53 1.69 5.82 11.86
C ILE A 53 0.52 6.20 10.95
N GLY A 54 0.43 5.61 9.76
CA GLY A 54 -0.63 5.86 8.79
C GLY A 54 -1.89 5.02 8.99
N ALA A 55 -1.85 3.95 9.80
CA ALA A 55 -2.98 3.04 9.95
C ALA A 55 -4.27 3.72 10.41
N PRO A 56 -4.28 4.61 11.42
CA PRO A 56 -5.51 5.28 11.84
C PRO A 56 -6.16 6.06 10.70
N ALA A 57 -5.39 6.90 10.00
CA ALA A 57 -5.89 7.72 8.91
C ALA A 57 -6.27 6.89 7.66
N MET A 58 -5.55 5.80 7.36
CA MET A 58 -5.95 4.87 6.30
C MET A 58 -7.24 4.14 6.66
N GLY A 59 -7.46 3.83 7.94
CA GLY A 59 -8.68 3.19 8.44
C GLY A 59 -9.93 4.07 8.40
N GLU A 60 -9.77 5.39 8.27
CA GLU A 60 -10.89 6.32 8.02
C GLU A 60 -11.37 6.30 6.57
N THR A 61 -10.59 5.67 5.68
CA THR A 61 -10.98 5.46 4.28
C THR A 61 -11.87 4.22 4.12
N TRP A 62 -12.08 3.80 2.87
CA TRP A 62 -12.81 2.57 2.57
C TRP A 62 -11.95 1.30 2.67
N ILE A 63 -10.63 1.43 2.80
CA ILE A 63 -9.69 0.31 2.87
C ILE A 63 -9.84 -0.46 4.17
N ARG A 64 -9.89 -1.80 4.05
CA ARG A 64 -10.12 -2.71 5.19
C ARG A 64 -8.92 -3.60 5.51
N ASP A 65 -8.13 -3.98 4.51
CA ASP A 65 -6.88 -4.70 4.72
C ASP A 65 -5.72 -3.69 4.80
N ILE A 66 -5.26 -3.43 6.02
CA ILE A 66 -4.19 -2.47 6.33
C ILE A 66 -3.10 -3.23 7.08
N ARG A 67 -2.02 -3.51 6.36
CA ARG A 67 -0.86 -4.24 6.86
C ARG A 67 0.24 -3.25 7.16
N THR A 68 0.81 -3.35 8.36
CA THR A 68 1.75 -2.33 8.83
C THR A 68 3.04 -2.88 9.37
N TRP A 69 4.07 -2.03 9.34
CA TRP A 69 5.31 -2.23 10.07
C TRP A 69 5.65 -0.98 10.88
N PRO A 70 6.44 -1.11 11.95
CA PRO A 70 7.00 0.06 12.61
C PRO A 70 8.12 0.64 11.75
N ALA A 71 7.96 1.89 11.33
CA ALA A 71 8.94 2.64 10.54
C ALA A 71 9.57 3.78 11.37
N PRO A 72 10.78 4.26 11.01
CA PRO A 72 11.65 3.70 9.99
C PRO A 72 12.30 2.39 10.45
N ARG A 73 12.59 1.48 9.51
CA ARG A 73 13.41 0.28 9.71
C ARG A 73 14.41 0.11 8.56
N PRO A 74 15.63 0.67 8.65
CA PRO A 74 16.59 0.67 7.54
C PRO A 74 16.85 -0.70 6.90
N ASP A 75 16.93 -1.76 7.70
CA ASP A 75 17.21 -3.11 7.19
C ASP A 75 15.99 -3.75 6.48
N ASN A 76 14.78 -3.29 6.78
CA ASN A 76 13.54 -3.84 6.24
C ASN A 76 12.35 -2.89 6.45
N ASP A 77 12.30 -1.80 5.69
CA ASP A 77 11.27 -0.77 5.83
C ASP A 77 10.00 -1.17 5.07
N GLY A 78 9.38 -2.26 5.50
CA GLY A 78 8.14 -2.80 4.94
C GLY A 78 8.30 -3.68 3.69
N VAL A 79 9.52 -3.84 3.17
CA VAL A 79 9.78 -4.59 1.93
C VAL A 79 9.39 -6.07 2.04
N SER A 80 9.73 -6.75 3.14
CA SER A 80 9.32 -8.15 3.30
C SER A 80 7.81 -8.30 3.46
N LEU A 81 7.14 -7.34 4.09
CA LEU A 81 5.68 -7.36 4.22
C LEU A 81 4.99 -7.13 2.87
N LEU A 82 5.53 -6.21 2.06
CA LEU A 82 5.09 -5.99 0.68
C LEU A 82 5.28 -7.26 -0.16
N ALA A 83 6.45 -7.88 -0.10
CA ALA A 83 6.74 -9.10 -0.84
C ALA A 83 5.80 -10.27 -0.44
N SER A 84 5.52 -10.42 0.86
CA SER A 84 4.54 -11.42 1.32
C SER A 84 3.14 -11.13 0.81
N THR A 85 2.73 -9.86 0.80
CA THR A 85 1.42 -9.45 0.31
C THR A 85 1.27 -9.70 -1.19
N LEU A 86 2.31 -9.40 -1.98
CA LEU A 86 2.30 -9.68 -3.41
C LEU A 86 2.22 -11.18 -3.72
N HIS A 87 2.95 -12.03 -2.99
CA HIS A 87 2.85 -13.49 -3.17
C HIS A 87 1.50 -14.10 -2.77
N GLU A 88 0.75 -13.43 -1.88
CA GLU A 88 -0.57 -13.90 -1.47
C GLU A 88 -1.64 -13.66 -2.55
N VAL A 89 -1.46 -12.60 -3.35
CA VAL A 89 -2.48 -12.14 -4.31
C VAL A 89 -2.11 -12.36 -5.77
N ALA A 90 -0.88 -12.78 -6.05
CA ALA A 90 -0.39 -13.12 -7.39
C ALA A 90 -0.52 -14.61 -7.70
#